data_AF-A0A8T2AP33-F1
#
_entry.id   AF-A0A8T2AP33-F1
#
_cell.length_a   1.000
_cell.length_b   1.000
_cell.length_c   1.000
_cell.angle_alpha   90.00
_cell.angle_beta   90.00
_cell.angle_gamma   90.00
#
_symmetry.space_group_name_H-M   'P 1'
#
loop_
_entity.id
_entity.type
_entity.pdbx_description
1 polymer ?
#
loop_
_entity_poly.entity_id
_entity_poly.type
_entity_poly.pdbx_seq_one_letter_code
_entity_poly.pdbx_strand_id
1 'polypeptide(L)'
;MKLKMKGKYIMKKKTRVPCNFCEFSSSRYGFEQSLQDQDNEETVLRKEVVRLRSLIRRMTGRDDDASFTELQALTSHLENVKRIVEDHMDKIMPPDQVESKQKKNKAEDVGTSIPVPSTSSSEQREDKELLKMEREFERRKSESLQSEFERLRIYNERMNGRGIESMSCYHDVVQLDSQITYALMSLSEQMTRPLEEQLCKAEQGKNVVKIYGKPITDENKELRRSVRLAKKEKVSH
;
A
#
# COMPACT_ATOMS: atom_id res chain seq x y z
N MET A 1 0.01 -29.99 -61.33
CA MET A 1 -0.76 -29.44 -60.20
C MET A 1 -0.54 -30.30 -58.97
N LYS A 2 0.05 -29.76 -57.89
CA LYS A 2 0.07 -30.40 -56.57
C LYS A 2 -0.31 -29.35 -55.52
N LEU A 3 -1.38 -29.64 -54.80
CA LEU A 3 -2.03 -28.78 -53.81
C LEU A 3 -1.10 -28.54 -52.60
N LYS A 4 -0.87 -27.26 -52.27
CA LYS A 4 -0.25 -26.84 -51.01
C LYS A 4 -1.29 -26.97 -49.89
N MET A 5 -1.03 -27.85 -48.92
CA MET A 5 -1.75 -27.80 -47.64
C MET A 5 -1.31 -26.56 -46.85
N LYS A 6 -2.22 -25.63 -46.64
CA LYS A 6 -2.06 -24.53 -45.69
C LYS A 6 -2.36 -25.04 -44.28
N GLY A 7 -1.31 -25.30 -43.49
CA GLY A 7 -1.44 -25.45 -42.06
C GLY A 7 -1.87 -24.11 -41.45
N LYS A 8 -3.08 -24.06 -40.89
CA LYS A 8 -3.57 -22.93 -40.10
C LYS A 8 -2.77 -22.89 -38.79
N TYR A 9 -1.81 -21.98 -38.70
CA TYR A 9 -1.18 -21.62 -37.43
C TYR A 9 -2.24 -20.96 -36.54
N ILE A 10 -2.71 -21.71 -35.53
CA ILE A 10 -3.53 -21.16 -34.46
C ILE A 10 -2.58 -20.31 -33.60
N MET A 11 -2.60 -19.00 -33.81
CA MET A 11 -1.90 -18.06 -32.93
C MET A 11 -2.46 -18.21 -31.51
N LYS A 12 -1.68 -18.80 -30.60
CA LYS A 12 -1.97 -18.76 -29.16
C LYS A 12 -1.97 -17.29 -28.74
N LYS A 13 -3.15 -16.74 -28.44
CA LYS A 13 -3.29 -15.40 -27.85
C LYS A 13 -2.57 -15.42 -26.50
N LYS A 14 -1.45 -14.69 -26.37
CA LYS A 14 -0.75 -14.51 -25.10
C LYS A 14 -1.64 -13.64 -24.19
N THR A 15 -2.09 -14.22 -23.09
CA THR A 15 -2.86 -13.57 -22.04
C THR A 15 -1.98 -12.53 -21.33
N ARG A 16 -2.02 -11.29 -21.81
CA ARG A 16 -1.67 -10.12 -20.99
C ARG A 16 -2.50 -10.23 -19.71
N VAL A 17 -1.85 -10.22 -18.55
CA VAL A 17 -2.57 -10.25 -17.26
C VAL A 17 -3.41 -8.97 -17.20
N PRO A 18 -4.75 -9.07 -17.22
CA PRO A 18 -5.59 -7.90 -17.12
C PRO A 18 -5.29 -7.23 -15.79
N CYS A 19 -5.02 -5.93 -15.80
CA CYS A 19 -4.84 -5.14 -14.60
C CYS A 19 -5.60 -3.85 -14.83
N ASN A 20 -6.65 -3.66 -14.02
CA ASN A 20 -7.54 -2.50 -14.12
C ASN A 20 -6.78 -1.18 -13.92
N PHE A 21 -5.60 -1.22 -13.28
CA PHE A 21 -4.72 -0.08 -13.09
C PHE A 21 -3.71 0.16 -14.23
N CYS A 22 -3.49 -0.81 -15.12
CA CYS A 22 -2.63 -0.59 -16.29
C CYS A 22 -3.21 0.46 -17.24
N GLU A 23 -4.52 0.69 -17.25
CA GLU A 23 -5.16 1.75 -18.05
C GLU A 23 -4.87 3.15 -17.50
N PHE A 24 -4.81 3.32 -16.17
CA PHE A 24 -4.53 4.62 -15.53
C PHE A 24 -3.07 5.07 -15.68
N SER A 25 -2.12 4.14 -15.81
CA SER A 25 -0.68 4.43 -15.86
C SER A 25 0.00 4.05 -17.18
N SER A 26 -0.79 3.81 -18.24
CA SER A 26 -0.28 3.39 -19.55
C SER A 26 0.76 4.35 -20.14
N SER A 27 0.83 5.63 -19.72
CA SER A 27 1.83 6.57 -20.24
C SER A 27 3.17 6.57 -19.48
N ARG A 28 3.21 6.19 -18.20
CA ARG A 28 4.45 6.24 -17.39
C ARG A 28 5.17 4.90 -17.26
N TYR A 29 4.41 3.81 -17.37
CA TYR A 29 4.92 2.44 -17.29
C TYR A 29 4.41 1.59 -18.46
N GLY A 30 3.90 2.26 -19.50
CA GLY A 30 3.58 1.67 -20.79
C GLY A 30 4.82 1.07 -21.38
N PHE A 31 4.99 -0.22 -21.15
CA PHE A 31 6.03 -0.98 -21.79
C PHE A 31 5.58 -1.21 -23.24
N GLU A 32 6.07 -0.40 -24.17
CA GLU A 32 6.02 -0.75 -25.59
C GLU A 32 6.84 -2.02 -25.76
N GLN A 33 6.15 -3.15 -26.01
CA GLN A 33 6.83 -4.34 -26.50
C GLN A 33 7.38 -4.02 -27.89
N SER A 34 8.64 -3.59 -27.95
CA SER A 34 9.38 -3.58 -29.21
C SER A 34 9.35 -5.00 -29.78
N LEU A 35 9.03 -5.13 -31.06
CA LEU A 35 8.97 -6.41 -31.77
C LEU A 35 10.30 -7.19 -31.69
N GLN A 36 11.41 -6.53 -31.34
CA GLN A 36 12.74 -7.14 -31.16
C GLN A 36 12.94 -7.87 -29.82
N ASP A 37 12.09 -7.64 -28.81
CA ASP A 37 12.24 -8.29 -27.50
C ASP A 37 11.62 -9.70 -27.43
N GLN A 38 11.07 -10.19 -28.54
CA GLN A 38 10.28 -11.44 -28.57
C GLN A 38 11.14 -12.71 -28.54
N ASP A 39 12.45 -12.62 -28.80
CA ASP A 39 13.33 -13.78 -28.99
C ASP A 39 14.03 -14.26 -27.70
N ASN A 40 13.85 -13.58 -26.56
CA ASN A 40 14.44 -13.99 -25.28
C ASN A 40 13.39 -14.02 -24.16
N GLU A 41 12.77 -15.18 -23.95
CA GLU A 41 11.73 -15.42 -22.94
C GLU A 41 12.15 -14.97 -21.53
N GLU A 42 13.43 -15.14 -21.19
CA GLU A 42 13.95 -14.71 -19.88
C GLU A 42 13.93 -13.18 -19.74
N THR A 43 14.27 -12.44 -20.79
CA THR A 43 14.20 -10.96 -20.75
C THR A 43 12.78 -10.46 -20.62
N VAL A 44 11.83 -11.10 -21.30
CA VAL A 44 10.40 -10.78 -21.20
C VAL A 44 9.91 -11.04 -19.77
N LEU A 45 10.30 -12.18 -19.17
CA LEU A 45 9.94 -12.52 -17.80
C LEU A 45 10.53 -11.53 -16.79
N ARG A 46 11.80 -11.15 -16.95
CA ARG A 46 12.45 -10.13 -16.10
C ARG A 46 11.71 -8.78 -16.17
N LYS A 47 11.35 -8.35 -17.38
CA LYS A 47 10.59 -7.11 -17.61
C LYS A 47 9.23 -7.16 -16.92
N GLU A 48 8.55 -8.28 -17.01
CA GLU A 48 7.22 -8.45 -16.41
C GLU A 48 7.29 -8.49 -14.87
N VAL A 49 8.32 -9.13 -14.29
CA VAL A 49 8.57 -9.09 -12.83
C VAL A 49 8.81 -7.66 -12.37
N VAL A 50 9.62 -6.88 -13.09
CA VAL A 50 9.85 -5.46 -12.77
C VAL A 50 8.54 -4.69 -12.81
N ARG A 51 7.73 -4.89 -13.85
CA ARG A 51 6.42 -4.26 -13.98
C ARG A 51 5.49 -4.59 -12.81
N LEU A 52 5.41 -5.86 -12.41
CA LEU A 52 4.58 -6.30 -11.29
C LEU A 52 5.05 -5.73 -9.96
N ARG A 53 6.37 -5.70 -9.71
CA ARG A 53 6.95 -5.08 -8.50
C ARG A 53 6.56 -3.59 -8.40
N SER A 54 6.61 -2.86 -9.51
CA SER A 54 6.21 -1.44 -9.54
C SER A 54 4.72 -1.26 -9.25
N LEU A 55 3.84 -2.08 -9.84
CA LEU A 55 2.41 -2.04 -9.55
C LEU A 55 2.12 -2.32 -8.07
N ILE A 56 2.76 -3.34 -7.50
CA ILE A 56 2.58 -3.71 -6.09
C ILE A 56 3.09 -2.62 -5.16
N ARG A 57 4.23 -2.00 -5.49
CA ARG A 57 4.76 -0.86 -4.73
C ARG A 57 3.72 0.26 -4.63
N ARG A 58 3.06 0.60 -5.75
CA ARG A 58 2.00 1.59 -5.76
C ARG A 58 0.78 1.17 -4.96
N MET A 59 0.26 -0.03 -5.20
CA MET A 59 -0.89 -0.56 -4.46
C MET A 59 -0.67 -0.61 -2.94
N THR A 60 0.59 -0.62 -2.49
CA THR A 60 0.96 -0.66 -1.07
C THR A 60 1.41 0.69 -0.51
N GLY A 61 1.14 1.80 -1.21
CA GLY A 61 1.44 3.17 -0.72
C GLY A 61 2.95 3.46 -0.59
N ARG A 62 3.76 2.92 -1.50
CA ARG A 62 5.23 3.09 -1.52
C ARG A 62 5.74 3.73 -2.82
N ASP A 63 4.86 4.42 -3.55
CA ASP A 63 5.17 5.05 -4.84
C ASP A 63 5.13 6.57 -4.71
N ASP A 64 6.24 7.16 -4.24
CA ASP A 64 6.34 8.60 -3.93
C ASP A 64 6.05 9.52 -5.14
N ASP A 65 6.13 9.00 -6.37
CA ASP A 65 5.86 9.74 -7.61
C ASP A 65 4.37 9.74 -8.03
N ALA A 66 3.51 9.07 -7.27
CA ALA A 66 2.08 9.01 -7.52
C ALA A 66 1.42 10.37 -7.26
N SER A 67 0.61 10.83 -8.20
CA SER A 67 -0.17 12.07 -8.04
C SER A 67 -1.34 11.87 -7.08
N PHE A 68 -1.83 12.95 -6.50
CA PHE A 68 -2.99 12.92 -5.60
C PHE A 68 -4.21 12.23 -6.21
N THR A 69 -4.51 12.49 -7.49
CA THR A 69 -5.65 11.87 -8.20
C THR A 69 -5.44 10.36 -8.41
N GLU A 70 -4.21 9.92 -8.67
CA GLU A 70 -3.89 8.49 -8.76
C GLU A 70 -4.01 7.78 -7.42
N LEU A 71 -3.54 8.41 -6.34
CA LEU A 71 -3.68 7.89 -4.98
C LEU A 71 -5.15 7.79 -4.59
N GLN A 72 -5.95 8.81 -4.85
CA GLN A 72 -7.39 8.81 -4.58
C GLN A 72 -8.13 7.72 -5.36
N ALA A 73 -7.84 7.58 -6.66
CA ALA A 73 -8.43 6.53 -7.49
C ALA A 73 -8.05 5.13 -6.99
N LEU A 74 -6.79 4.96 -6.56
CA LEU A 74 -6.30 3.71 -6.01
C LEU A 74 -6.95 3.37 -4.65
N THR A 75 -7.11 4.35 -3.76
CA THR A 75 -7.83 4.18 -2.49
C THR A 75 -9.26 3.70 -2.75
N SER A 76 -10.01 4.39 -3.61
CA SER A 76 -11.38 4.00 -3.95
C SER A 76 -11.45 2.59 -4.56
N HIS A 77 -10.48 2.24 -5.41
CA HIS A 77 -10.38 0.90 -5.97
C HIS A 77 -10.14 -0.16 -4.89
N LEU A 78 -9.20 0.07 -3.97
CA LEU A 78 -8.91 -0.88 -2.90
C LEU A 78 -10.05 -1.00 -1.88
N GLU A 79 -10.82 0.07 -1.63
CA GLU A 79 -12.06 -0.01 -0.85
C GLU A 79 -13.09 -0.93 -1.52
N ASN A 80 -13.22 -0.87 -2.85
CA ASN A 80 -14.08 -1.78 -3.59
C ASN A 80 -13.60 -3.23 -3.47
N VAL A 81 -12.29 -3.46 -3.63
CA VAL A 81 -11.70 -4.80 -3.48
C VAL A 81 -11.87 -5.33 -2.05
N LYS A 82 -11.71 -4.47 -1.05
CA LYS A 82 -11.92 -4.84 0.36
C LYS A 82 -13.33 -5.39 0.58
N ARG A 83 -14.36 -4.71 0.05
CA ARG A 83 -15.75 -5.19 0.13
C ARG A 83 -15.95 -6.56 -0.51
N ILE A 84 -15.28 -6.83 -1.63
CA ILE A 84 -15.33 -8.15 -2.29
C ILE A 84 -14.69 -9.22 -1.39
N VAL A 85 -13.56 -8.90 -0.74
CA VAL A 85 -12.87 -9.82 0.16
C VAL A 85 -13.69 -10.09 1.41
N GLU A 86 -14.28 -9.07 2.03
CA GLU A 86 -15.17 -9.20 3.20
C GLU A 86 -16.39 -10.09 2.90
N ASP A 87 -17.08 -9.85 1.77
CA ASP A 87 -18.20 -10.71 1.33
C ASP A 87 -17.76 -12.17 1.11
N HIS A 88 -16.56 -12.40 0.59
CA HIS A 88 -16.03 -13.75 0.45
C HIS A 88 -15.64 -14.40 1.79
N MET A 89 -15.15 -13.62 2.74
CA MET A 89 -14.88 -14.11 4.11
C MET A 89 -16.15 -14.62 4.77
N ASP A 90 -17.24 -13.85 4.68
CA ASP A 90 -18.56 -14.22 5.23
C ASP A 90 -19.11 -15.49 4.56
N LYS A 91 -18.83 -15.70 3.27
CA LYS A 91 -19.19 -16.93 2.56
C LYS A 91 -18.41 -18.16 3.03
N ILE A 92 -17.10 -18.03 3.27
CA ILE A 92 -16.25 -19.15 3.69
C ILE A 92 -16.49 -19.52 5.15
N MET A 93 -16.62 -18.53 6.03
CA MET A 93 -16.91 -18.75 7.43
C MET A 93 -17.96 -17.75 7.92
N PRO A 94 -19.26 -18.13 7.86
CA PRO A 94 -20.34 -17.28 8.32
C PRO A 94 -20.17 -16.87 9.79
N PRO A 95 -20.65 -15.68 10.18
CA PRO A 95 -20.46 -15.11 11.52
C PRO A 95 -20.87 -16.05 12.67
N ASP A 96 -21.93 -16.83 12.50
CA ASP A 96 -22.42 -17.80 13.49
C ASP A 96 -21.38 -18.90 13.83
N GLN A 97 -20.53 -19.26 12.88
CA GLN A 97 -19.45 -20.23 13.09
C GLN A 97 -18.22 -19.60 13.73
N VAL A 98 -17.99 -18.30 13.53
CA VAL A 98 -16.88 -17.55 14.15
C VAL A 98 -17.09 -17.45 15.66
N GLU A 99 -18.29 -17.07 16.08
CA GLU A 99 -18.64 -16.98 17.50
C GLU A 99 -18.57 -18.33 18.21
N SER A 100 -19.02 -19.39 17.53
CA SER A 100 -19.00 -20.76 18.06
C SER A 100 -17.57 -21.27 18.28
N LYS A 101 -16.64 -20.96 17.36
CA LYS A 101 -15.21 -21.30 17.51
C LYS A 101 -14.52 -20.45 18.58
N GLN A 102 -14.84 -19.15 18.69
CA GLN A 102 -14.30 -18.31 19.77
C GLN A 102 -14.78 -18.75 21.16
N LYS A 103 -16.05 -19.18 21.30
CA LYS A 103 -16.58 -19.75 22.55
C LYS A 103 -15.89 -21.07 22.91
N LYS A 104 -15.59 -21.92 21.93
CA LYS A 104 -14.86 -23.18 22.15
C LYS A 104 -13.40 -22.96 22.59
N ASN A 105 -12.70 -22.01 21.96
CA ASN A 105 -11.34 -21.66 22.34
C ASN A 105 -11.25 -21.02 23.74
N LYS A 106 -12.29 -20.30 24.19
CA LYS A 106 -12.38 -19.78 25.56
C LYS A 106 -12.70 -20.86 26.61
N ALA A 107 -13.42 -21.91 26.23
CA ALA A 107 -13.76 -23.01 27.15
C ALA A 107 -12.57 -23.95 27.41
N GLU A 108 -11.68 -24.14 26.43
CA GLU A 108 -10.48 -24.97 26.59
C GLU A 108 -9.38 -24.31 27.43
N ASP A 109 -9.38 -22.98 27.56
CA ASP A 109 -8.41 -22.21 28.37
C ASP A 109 -8.73 -22.18 29.89
N VAL A 110 -9.95 -22.60 30.27
CA VAL A 110 -10.40 -22.60 31.68
C VAL A 110 -10.19 -23.97 32.35
N GLY A 111 -9.73 -24.98 31.61
CA GLY A 111 -9.78 -26.38 31.98
C GLY A 111 -8.48 -27.03 32.48
N THR A 112 -7.48 -26.33 33.01
CA THR A 112 -6.41 -26.95 33.82
C THR A 112 -5.75 -25.92 34.73
N SER A 113 -6.24 -25.80 35.96
CA SER A 113 -5.62 -24.99 37.01
C SER A 113 -4.39 -25.68 37.60
N ILE A 114 -3.21 -25.31 37.10
CA ILE A 114 -1.94 -25.34 37.84
C ILE A 114 -1.38 -23.91 37.77
N PRO A 115 -1.15 -23.22 38.90
CA PRO A 115 -0.62 -21.86 38.88
C PRO A 115 0.87 -21.91 38.57
N VAL A 116 1.23 -21.70 37.30
CA VAL A 116 2.60 -21.38 36.88
C VAL A 116 2.70 -19.86 36.74
N PRO A 117 3.73 -19.20 37.30
CA PRO A 117 3.89 -17.75 37.19
C PRO A 117 3.90 -17.34 35.72
N SER A 118 2.92 -16.53 35.33
CA SER A 118 2.75 -16.04 33.98
C SER A 118 3.67 -14.84 33.75
N THR A 119 4.89 -15.12 33.29
CA THR A 119 5.83 -14.11 32.79
C THR A 119 6.51 -14.64 31.52
N SER A 120 5.79 -14.82 30.41
CA SER A 120 6.43 -15.02 29.07
C SER A 120 5.52 -14.96 27.84
N SER A 121 4.23 -14.57 27.94
CA SER A 121 3.31 -14.74 26.80
C SER A 121 3.47 -13.71 25.66
N SER A 122 4.13 -12.56 25.88
CA SER A 122 4.35 -11.56 24.81
C SER A 122 5.61 -11.86 24.01
N GLU A 123 6.73 -12.11 24.71
CA GLU A 123 8.05 -12.37 24.11
C GLU A 123 8.05 -13.60 23.20
N GLN A 124 7.38 -14.68 23.61
CA GLN A 124 7.27 -15.89 22.78
C GLN A 124 6.45 -15.71 21.49
N ARG A 125 5.53 -14.74 21.44
CA ARG A 125 4.74 -14.44 20.24
C ARG A 125 5.54 -13.60 19.26
N GLU A 126 6.25 -12.59 19.77
CA GLU A 126 7.13 -11.71 18.98
C GLU A 126 8.27 -12.52 18.35
N ASP A 127 8.93 -13.39 19.11
CA ASP A 127 9.99 -14.29 18.59
C ASP A 127 9.47 -15.19 17.46
N LYS A 128 8.23 -15.69 17.59
CA LYS A 128 7.62 -16.56 16.57
C LYS A 128 7.28 -15.81 15.29
N GLU A 129 6.87 -14.55 15.39
CA GLU A 129 6.63 -13.69 14.23
C GLU A 129 7.93 -13.28 13.53
N LEU A 130 8.97 -12.96 14.30
CA LEU A 130 10.30 -12.65 13.75
C LEU A 130 10.87 -13.86 12.99
N LEU A 131 10.81 -15.05 13.57
CA LEU A 131 11.22 -16.30 12.91
C LEU A 131 10.42 -16.58 11.62
N LYS A 132 9.14 -16.22 11.59
CA LYS A 132 8.29 -16.35 10.39
C LYS A 132 8.71 -15.35 9.32
N MET A 133 9.02 -14.11 9.69
CA MET A 133 9.50 -13.08 8.78
C MET A 133 10.85 -13.43 8.17
N GLU A 134 11.79 -13.92 8.99
CA GLU A 134 13.12 -14.36 8.55
C GLU A 134 13.04 -15.54 7.59
N ARG A 135 12.24 -16.57 7.91
CA ARG A 135 12.04 -17.71 7.02
C ARG A 135 11.47 -17.30 5.66
N GLU A 136 10.49 -16.39 5.68
CA GLU A 136 9.91 -15.87 4.44
C GLU A 136 10.91 -15.03 3.64
N PHE A 137 11.77 -14.26 4.31
CA PHE A 137 12.84 -13.51 3.66
C PHE A 137 13.83 -14.43 2.93
N GLU A 138 14.35 -15.46 3.60
CA GLU A 138 15.27 -16.42 2.98
C GLU A 138 14.61 -17.24 1.87
N ARG A 139 13.32 -17.58 2.02
CA ARG A 139 12.53 -18.21 0.95
C ARG A 139 12.43 -17.32 -0.28
N ARG A 140 12.25 -16.01 -0.10
CA ARG A 140 12.20 -15.04 -1.22
C ARG A 140 13.56 -14.86 -1.89
N LYS A 141 14.64 -14.92 -1.12
CA LYS A 141 16.01 -14.76 -1.63
C LYS A 141 16.45 -15.93 -2.51
N SER A 142 15.99 -17.14 -2.19
CA SER A 142 16.28 -18.37 -2.94
C SER A 142 15.27 -18.66 -4.07
N GLU A 143 14.33 -17.75 -4.32
CA GLU A 143 13.27 -17.96 -5.30
C GLU A 143 13.76 -17.82 -6.75
N SER A 144 13.29 -18.69 -7.64
CA SER A 144 13.54 -18.55 -9.08
C SER A 144 12.73 -17.40 -9.67
N LEU A 145 13.21 -16.81 -10.77
CA LEU A 145 12.51 -15.73 -11.46
C LEU A 145 11.06 -16.10 -11.84
N GLN A 146 10.84 -17.35 -12.26
CA GLN A 146 9.52 -17.86 -12.61
C GLN A 146 8.59 -17.95 -11.39
N SER A 147 9.09 -18.42 -10.25
CA SER A 147 8.31 -18.50 -9.01
C SER A 147 7.98 -17.11 -8.48
N GLU A 148 8.93 -16.18 -8.55
CA GLU A 148 8.68 -14.78 -8.20
C GLU A 148 7.57 -14.20 -9.07
N PHE A 149 7.67 -14.38 -10.39
CA PHE A 149 6.66 -13.91 -11.33
C PHE A 149 5.27 -14.42 -10.95
N GLU A 150 5.10 -15.72 -10.74
CA GLU A 150 3.78 -16.29 -10.43
C GLU A 150 3.25 -15.78 -9.08
N ARG A 151 4.10 -15.68 -8.06
CA ARG A 151 3.70 -15.09 -6.77
C ARG A 151 3.21 -13.66 -6.93
N LEU A 152 3.98 -12.81 -7.62
CA LEU A 152 3.60 -11.41 -7.83
C LEU A 152 2.34 -11.29 -8.69
N ARG A 153 2.18 -12.17 -9.68
CA ARG A 153 1.00 -12.22 -10.55
C ARG A 153 -0.26 -12.51 -9.76
N ILE A 154 -0.26 -13.58 -8.96
CA ILE A 154 -1.40 -13.97 -8.11
C ILE A 154 -1.72 -12.86 -7.11
N TYR A 155 -0.70 -12.32 -6.44
CA TYR A 155 -0.90 -11.23 -5.50
C TYR A 155 -1.51 -9.99 -6.16
N ASN A 156 -1.01 -9.61 -7.34
CA ASN A 156 -1.55 -8.50 -8.11
C ASN A 156 -3.00 -8.76 -8.56
N GLU A 157 -3.35 -9.98 -8.98
CA GLU A 157 -4.73 -10.34 -9.30
C GLU A 157 -5.67 -10.15 -8.10
N ARG A 158 -5.26 -10.64 -6.93
CA ARG A 158 -6.04 -10.52 -5.68
C ARG A 158 -6.21 -9.08 -5.22
N MET A 159 -5.14 -8.27 -5.25
CA MET A 159 -5.21 -6.83 -4.97
C MET A 159 -6.07 -6.05 -5.98
N ASN A 160 -6.42 -6.67 -7.11
CA ASN A 160 -7.36 -6.13 -8.09
C ASN A 160 -8.75 -6.79 -8.01
N GLY A 161 -9.05 -7.53 -6.95
CA GLY A 161 -10.36 -8.18 -6.75
C GLY A 161 -10.61 -9.36 -7.69
N ARG A 162 -9.58 -9.95 -8.28
CA ARG A 162 -9.71 -11.14 -9.14
C ARG A 162 -9.22 -12.39 -8.43
N GLY A 163 -9.87 -13.52 -8.75
CA GLY A 163 -9.49 -14.83 -8.22
C GLY A 163 -9.77 -14.99 -6.73
N ILE A 164 -10.58 -14.10 -6.15
CA ILE A 164 -10.96 -14.16 -4.73
C ILE A 164 -11.78 -15.43 -4.46
N GLU A 165 -12.71 -15.77 -5.36
CA GLU A 165 -13.57 -16.95 -5.22
C GLU A 165 -12.78 -18.27 -5.24
N SER A 166 -11.59 -18.26 -5.84
CA SER A 166 -10.70 -19.44 -5.87
C SER A 166 -9.97 -19.68 -4.54
N MET A 167 -9.98 -18.71 -3.62
CA MET A 167 -9.38 -18.84 -2.30
C MET A 167 -10.34 -19.63 -1.40
N SER A 168 -9.93 -20.83 -0.98
CA SER A 168 -10.73 -21.70 -0.12
C SER A 168 -10.31 -21.64 1.35
N CYS A 169 -9.06 -21.22 1.63
CA CYS A 169 -8.53 -21.11 2.98
C CYS A 169 -8.93 -19.78 3.62
N TYR A 170 -9.75 -19.81 4.66
CA TYR A 170 -10.17 -18.61 5.39
C TYR A 170 -8.97 -17.76 5.87
N HIS A 171 -7.92 -18.41 6.40
CA HIS A 171 -6.74 -17.70 6.89
C HIS A 171 -6.03 -16.92 5.78
N ASP A 172 -5.98 -17.45 4.55
CA ASP A 172 -5.35 -16.76 3.42
C ASP A 172 -6.17 -15.54 2.99
N VAL A 173 -7.51 -15.62 3.10
CA VAL A 173 -8.40 -14.50 2.79
C VAL A 173 -8.28 -13.41 3.86
N VAL A 174 -8.22 -13.77 5.15
CA VAL A 174 -7.93 -12.82 6.25
C VAL A 174 -6.57 -12.14 6.06
N GLN A 175 -5.57 -12.88 5.61
CA GLN A 175 -4.26 -12.31 5.33
C GLN A 175 -4.32 -11.29 4.18
N LEU A 176 -5.12 -11.56 3.14
CA LEU A 176 -5.34 -10.62 2.05
C LEU A 176 -6.09 -9.36 2.53
N ASP A 177 -7.14 -9.51 3.35
CA ASP A 177 -7.85 -8.37 3.95
C ASP A 177 -6.92 -7.48 4.77
N SER A 178 -6.07 -8.10 5.60
CA SER A 178 -5.05 -7.38 6.38
C SER A 178 -4.11 -6.59 5.46
N GLN A 179 -3.65 -7.20 4.36
CA GLN A 179 -2.78 -6.54 3.38
C GLN A 179 -3.46 -5.37 2.68
N ILE A 180 -4.73 -5.49 2.32
CA ILE A 180 -5.52 -4.40 1.72
C ILE A 180 -5.71 -3.28 2.74
N THR A 181 -5.99 -3.61 4.00
CA THR A 181 -6.15 -2.63 5.08
C THR A 181 -4.86 -1.84 5.31
N TYR A 182 -3.70 -2.50 5.40
CA TYR A 182 -2.41 -1.81 5.52
C TYR A 182 -2.11 -0.95 4.29
N ALA A 183 -2.41 -1.43 3.08
CA ALA A 183 -2.26 -0.66 1.87
C ALA A 183 -3.10 0.64 1.88
N LEU A 184 -4.36 0.57 2.31
CA LEU A 184 -5.23 1.74 2.46
C LEU A 184 -4.67 2.74 3.48
N MET A 185 -4.14 2.26 4.61
CA MET A 185 -3.49 3.12 5.60
C MET A 185 -2.26 3.83 5.01
N SER A 186 -1.38 3.10 4.32
CA SER A 186 -0.20 3.69 3.69
C SER A 186 -0.55 4.70 2.61
N LEU A 187 -1.59 4.45 1.81
CA LEU A 187 -2.07 5.42 0.81
C LEU A 187 -2.63 6.68 1.47
N SER A 188 -3.37 6.53 2.57
CA SER A 188 -3.85 7.67 3.35
C SER A 188 -2.70 8.51 3.88
N GLU A 189 -1.69 7.87 4.49
CA GLU A 189 -0.49 8.56 4.98
C GLU A 189 0.24 9.29 3.84
N GLN A 190 0.39 8.64 2.69
CA GLN A 190 1.05 9.24 1.54
C GLN A 190 0.31 10.49 1.03
N MET A 191 -1.02 10.51 1.10
CA MET A 191 -1.81 11.69 0.75
C MET A 191 -1.73 12.81 1.78
N THR A 192 -1.61 12.50 3.08
CA THR A 192 -1.59 13.52 4.15
C THR A 192 -0.19 14.08 4.43
N ARG A 193 0.87 13.29 4.22
CA ARG A 193 2.26 13.68 4.50
C ARG A 193 2.66 15.04 3.92
N PRO A 194 2.38 15.40 2.65
CA PRO A 194 2.77 16.72 2.12
C PRO A 194 2.12 17.89 2.87
N LEU A 195 0.89 17.71 3.34
CA LEU A 195 0.16 18.73 4.11
C LEU A 195 0.75 18.84 5.53
N GLU A 196 1.00 17.71 6.19
CA GLU A 196 1.61 17.65 7.51
C GLU A 196 3.00 18.31 7.53
N GLU A 197 3.81 18.05 6.50
CA GLU A 197 5.12 18.69 6.34
C GLU A 197 5.01 20.21 6.17
N GLN A 198 4.03 20.70 5.40
CA GLN A 198 3.79 22.13 5.22
C GLN A 198 3.37 22.80 6.53
N LEU A 199 2.47 22.17 7.29
CA LEU A 199 2.03 22.66 8.59
C LEU A 199 3.18 22.70 9.60
N CYS A 200 3.99 21.64 9.67
CA CYS A 200 5.18 21.57 10.53
C CYS A 200 6.18 22.69 10.18
N LYS A 201 6.47 22.90 8.88
CA LYS A 201 7.33 24.00 8.41
C LYS A 201 6.75 25.37 8.77
N ALA A 202 5.44 25.56 8.65
CA ALA A 202 4.77 26.81 9.01
C ALA A 202 4.82 27.09 10.53
N GLU A 203 4.70 26.06 11.38
CA GLU A 203 4.83 26.17 12.83
C GLU A 203 6.26 26.48 13.26
N GLN A 204 7.26 25.85 12.64
CA GLN A 204 8.66 26.19 12.83
C GLN A 204 8.94 27.62 12.39
N GLY A 205 8.42 28.06 11.24
CA GLY A 205 8.51 29.45 10.78
C GLY A 205 7.87 30.44 11.75
N LYS A 206 6.71 30.13 12.33
CA LYS A 206 6.05 30.95 13.37
C LYS A 206 6.88 31.01 14.66
N ASN A 207 7.49 29.90 15.07
CA ASN A 207 8.39 29.87 16.23
C ASN A 207 9.69 30.63 15.96
N VAL A 208 10.29 30.51 14.78
CA VAL A 208 11.46 31.29 14.36
C VAL A 208 11.13 32.78 14.29
N VAL A 209 9.97 33.17 13.75
CA VAL A 209 9.50 34.57 13.77
C VAL A 209 9.28 35.04 15.21
N LYS A 210 8.72 34.23 16.11
CA LYS A 210 8.61 34.59 17.55
C LYS A 210 9.98 34.75 18.23
N ILE A 211 10.98 33.95 17.85
CA ILE A 211 12.34 33.98 18.45
C ILE A 211 13.16 35.16 17.91
N TYR A 212 13.01 35.53 16.63
CA TYR A 212 13.81 36.58 15.97
C TYR A 212 13.06 37.88 15.67
N GLY A 213 11.75 37.94 15.91
CA GLY A 213 10.91 39.10 15.61
C GLY A 213 9.79 39.26 16.64
N LYS A 214 9.87 40.29 17.47
CA LYS A 214 8.72 40.74 18.27
C LYS A 214 7.49 40.84 17.35
N PRO A 215 6.34 40.22 17.69
CA PRO A 215 5.16 40.27 16.85
C PRO A 215 4.76 41.73 16.60
N ILE A 216 4.63 42.12 15.34
CA ILE A 216 3.97 43.38 15.00
C ILE A 216 2.47 43.11 15.11
N THR A 217 1.93 43.26 16.32
CA THR A 217 0.49 43.44 16.51
C THR A 217 0.08 44.82 16.01
N ASP A 218 -1.16 45.00 15.59
CA ASP A 218 -1.65 46.29 15.08
C ASP A 218 -1.51 47.44 16.10
N GLU A 219 -1.52 47.12 17.41
CA GLU A 219 -1.21 48.06 18.50
C GLU A 219 0.22 48.64 18.42
N ASN A 220 1.20 47.86 17.94
CA ASN A 220 2.57 48.33 17.75
C ASN A 220 2.73 49.29 16.55
N LYS A 221 1.77 49.31 15.62
CA LYS A 221 1.77 50.21 14.47
C LYS A 221 1.31 51.62 14.88
N GLU A 222 0.31 51.69 15.76
CA GLU A 222 -0.17 52.91 16.40
C GLU A 222 0.95 53.54 17.26
N LEU A 223 1.60 52.73 18.12
CA LEU A 223 2.72 53.19 18.95
C LEU A 223 3.92 53.68 18.13
N ARG A 224 4.23 53.02 17.01
CA ARG A 224 5.32 53.47 16.12
C ARG A 224 4.97 54.74 15.36
N ARG A 225 3.68 54.97 15.04
CA ARG A 225 3.21 56.22 14.43
C ARG A 225 3.25 57.37 15.44
N SER A 226 2.77 57.17 16.67
CA SER A 226 2.79 58.18 17.72
C SER A 226 4.21 58.54 18.16
N VAL A 227 5.13 57.57 18.26
CA VAL A 227 6.56 57.84 18.55
C VAL A 227 7.26 58.61 17.41
N ARG A 228 6.89 58.36 16.14
CA ARG A 228 7.43 59.13 15.00
C ARG A 228 6.89 60.56 14.94
N LEU A 229 5.63 60.76 15.28
CA LEU A 229 5.00 62.09 15.37
C LEU A 229 5.60 62.91 16.52
N ALA A 230 5.75 62.30 17.70
CA ALA A 230 6.37 62.95 18.87
C ALA A 230 7.87 63.30 18.66
N LYS A 231 8.58 62.57 17.79
CA LYS A 231 9.95 62.92 17.40
C LYS A 231 10.04 64.07 16.39
N LYS A 232 8.99 64.30 15.58
CA LYS A 232 8.93 65.44 14.66
C LYS A 232 8.67 66.76 15.38
N GLU A 233 7.87 66.74 16.46
CA GLU A 233 7.57 67.95 17.23
C GLU A 233 8.75 68.43 18.10
N LYS A 234 9.69 67.55 18.46
CA LYS A 234 10.88 67.91 19.25
C LYS A 234 12.05 68.52 18.46
N VAL A 235 11.93 68.63 17.14
CA VAL A 235 13.00 69.16 16.25
C VAL A 235 12.63 70.55 15.68
N SER A 236 11.46 71.10 16.04
CA SER A 236 10.97 72.40 15.54
C SER A 236 10.93 73.53 16.58
N HIS A 237 11.74 73.45 17.64
CA HIS A 237 12.01 74.59 18.54
C HIS A 237 13.49 74.84 18.70
#